data_AF-A0A4U8Q0L8-F1
#
_entry.id   AF-A0A4U8Q0L8-F1
#
_cell.length_a   1.000
_cell.length_b   1.000
_cell.length_c   1.000
_cell.angle_alpha   90.00
_cell.angle_beta   90.00
_cell.angle_gamma   90.00
#
_symmetry.space_group_name_H-M   'P 1'
#
loop_
_entity.id
_entity.type
_entity.pdbx_description
1 polymer ?
#
loop_
_entity_poly.entity_id
_entity_poly.type
_entity_poly.pdbx_seq_one_letter_code
_entity_poly.pdbx_strand_id
1 'polypeptide(L)' 'MTGSLQIKKGYYYVVLNFYDENNKRKPKWFPTGLIVRNNKKRAEAIRNDLVSEYTGYEIIKDYANMTVGNYISSW' A
#
# COMPACT_ATOMS: atom_id res chain seq x y z
N MET A 1 7.06 0.72 -8.13
CA MET A 1 5.77 0.53 -7.43
C MET A 1 4.63 1.06 -8.30
N THR A 2 3.49 0.37 -8.38
CA THR A 2 2.30 0.88 -9.10
C THR A 2 1.10 0.95 -8.16
N GLY A 3 0.43 2.10 -8.14
CA GLY A 3 -0.85 2.29 -7.47
C GLY A 3 -2.03 2.27 -8.46
N SER A 4 -3.20 1.82 -8.04
CA SER A 4 -4.46 2.00 -8.79
C SER A 4 -5.50 2.70 -7.91
N LEU A 5 -6.32 3.54 -8.53
CA LEU A 5 -7.44 4.17 -7.83
C LEU A 5 -8.69 3.30 -8.00
N GLN A 6 -9.32 2.93 -6.90
CA GLN A 6 -10.49 2.07 -6.85
C GLN A 6 -11.62 2.77 -6.10
N ILE A 7 -12.86 2.44 -6.47
CA ILE A 7 -14.05 2.95 -5.79
C ILE A 7 -14.65 1.82 -4.98
N LYS A 8 -14.89 2.07 -3.69
CA LYS A 8 -15.55 1.11 -2.80
C LYS A 8 -16.49 1.86 -1.86
N LYS A 9 -17.76 1.43 -1.80
CA LYS A 9 -18.79 2.04 -0.95
C LYS A 9 -18.93 3.57 -1.10
N GLY A 10 -18.76 4.10 -2.31
CA GLY A 10 -18.88 5.55 -2.59
C GLY A 10 -17.65 6.40 -2.22
N TYR A 11 -16.55 5.77 -1.81
CA TYR A 11 -15.28 6.43 -1.52
C TYR A 11 -14.17 5.97 -2.45
N TYR A 12 -13.18 6.83 -2.64
CA TYR A 12 -11.93 6.51 -3.30
C TYR A 12 -10.96 5.77 -2.37
N TYR A 13 -10.35 4.72 -2.90
CA TYR A 13 -9.28 3.96 -2.27
C TYR A 13 -8.08 3.92 -3.21
N VAL A 14 -6.89 4.02 -2.65
CA VAL A 14 -5.65 3.76 -3.37
C VAL A 14 -5.21 2.35 -3.06
N VAL A 15 -5.02 1.54 -4.08
CA VAL A 15 -4.50 0.18 -3.96
C VAL A 15 -3.06 0.19 -4.44
N LEU A 16 -2.12 -0.04 -3.52
CA LEU A 16 -0.70 -0.20 -3.84
C LEU A 16 -0.36 -1.68 -3.87
N ASN A 17 0.39 -2.09 -4.90
CA ASN A 17 0.85 -3.47 -5.05
C ASN A 17 2.22 -3.63 -4.40
N PHE A 18 2.25 -4.19 -3.19
CA PHE A 18 3.49 -4.60 -2.54
C PHE A 18 3.84 -6.04 -2.91
N TYR A 19 5.09 -6.40 -2.67
CA TYR A 19 5.58 -7.77 -2.76
C TYR A 19 5.97 -8.27 -1.37
N ASP A 20 5.84 -9.57 -1.18
CA ASP A 20 6.38 -10.27 -0.02
C ASP A 20 7.86 -10.61 -0.24
N GLU A 21 8.57 -11.05 0.81
CA GLU A 21 9.93 -11.57 0.67
C GLU A 21 10.01 -12.75 -0.32
N ASN A 22 8.93 -13.51 -0.44
CA ASN A 22 8.75 -14.60 -1.40
C ASN A 22 8.29 -14.14 -2.80
N ASN A 23 8.39 -12.85 -3.11
CA ASN A 23 7.97 -12.22 -4.37
C ASN A 23 6.47 -12.42 -4.72
N LYS A 24 5.64 -12.73 -3.73
CA LYS A 24 4.17 -12.82 -3.89
C LYS A 24 3.55 -11.44 -3.75
N ARG A 25 2.60 -11.09 -4.64
CA ARG A 25 1.90 -9.80 -4.58
C ARG A 25 0.97 -9.75 -3.36
N LYS A 26 1.13 -8.72 -2.53
CA LYS A 26 0.27 -8.38 -1.38
C LYS A 26 -0.32 -6.97 -1.59
N PRO A 27 -1.50 -6.84 -2.22
CA PRO A 27 -2.11 -5.53 -2.45
C PRO A 27 -2.58 -4.91 -1.13
N LYS A 28 -2.16 -3.68 -0.85
CA LYS A 28 -2.57 -2.93 0.34
C LYS A 28 -3.52 -1.81 -0.05
N TRP A 29 -4.60 -1.70 0.71
CA TRP A 29 -5.67 -0.73 0.48
C TRP A 29 -5.49 0.45 1.43
N PHE A 30 -5.44 1.66 0.87
CA PHE A 30 -5.38 2.92 1.61
C PHE A 30 -6.69 3.68 1.43
N PRO A 31 -7.43 3.96 2.51
CA PRO A 31 -8.62 4.79 2.44
C PRO A 31 -8.20 6.25 2.21
N THR A 32 -8.72 6.90 1.16
CA THR A 32 -8.46 8.35 0.96
C THR A 32 -9.42 9.24 1.75
N GLY A 33 -10.53 8.68 2.24
CA GLY A 33 -11.61 9.44 2.88
C GLY A 33 -12.42 10.33 1.91
N LEU A 34 -12.08 10.35 0.62
CA LEU A 34 -12.73 11.19 -0.38
C LEU A 34 -13.94 10.50 -1.00
N ILE A 35 -15.09 11.20 -0.99
CA ILE A 35 -16.29 10.75 -1.69
C ILE A 35 -16.07 10.88 -3.20
N VAL A 36 -16.63 9.96 -3.99
CA VAL A 36 -16.44 9.91 -5.45
C VAL A 36 -16.82 11.22 -6.17
N ARG A 37 -17.80 11.97 -5.64
CA ARG A 37 -18.32 13.19 -6.26
C ARG A 37 -17.29 14.33 -6.25
N ASN A 38 -16.78 14.68 -7.44
CA ASN A 38 -15.87 15.81 -7.70
C ASN A 38 -14.50 15.78 -6.98
N ASN A 39 -14.11 14.66 -6.37
CA ASN A 39 -12.81 14.56 -5.68
C ASN A 39 -11.76 13.73 -6.43
N LYS A 40 -12.03 13.35 -7.69
CA LYS A 40 -11.13 12.50 -8.50
C LYS A 40 -9.69 13.03 -8.55
N LYS A 41 -9.52 14.33 -8.84
CA LYS A 41 -8.20 14.98 -8.93
C LYS A 41 -7.44 14.95 -7.58
N ARG A 42 -8.15 15.13 -6.46
CA ARG A 42 -7.55 15.06 -5.12
C ARG A 42 -7.16 13.63 -4.77
N ALA A 43 -7.97 12.65 -5.18
CA ALA A 43 -7.66 11.24 -4.98
C ALA A 43 -6.46 10.77 -5.82
N GLU A 44 -6.28 11.31 -7.03
CA GLU A 44 -5.09 11.09 -7.86
C GLU A 44 -3.83 11.72 -7.26
N ALA A 45 -3.93 12.90 -6.65
CA ALA A 45 -2.81 13.51 -5.92
C ALA A 45 -2.37 12.62 -4.75
N ILE A 46 -3.31 12.20 -3.88
CA ILE A 46 -3.03 11.28 -2.76
C ILE A 46 -2.40 9.98 -3.27
N ARG A 47 -2.88 9.45 -4.41
CA ARG A 47 -2.29 8.26 -5.03
C ARG A 47 -0.82 8.50 -5.39
N ASN A 48 -0.49 9.63 -6.01
CA ASN A 48 0.88 9.93 -6.42
C ASN A 48 1.80 10.15 -5.22
N ASP A 49 1.31 10.82 -4.18
CA ASP A 49 2.04 11.01 -2.93
C ASP A 49 2.38 9.66 -2.28
N LEU A 50 1.38 8.77 -2.17
CA LEU A 50 1.58 7.42 -1.65
C LEU A 50 2.53 6.59 -2.53
N VAL A 51 2.41 6.67 -3.86
CA VAL A 51 3.34 5.97 -4.75
C VAL A 51 4.77 6.48 -4.54
N SER A 52 4.96 7.80 -4.42
CA SER A 52 6.27 8.40 -4.17
C SER A 52 6.85 7.97 -2.82
N GLU A 53 6.03 8.00 -1.75
CA GLU A 53 6.43 7.62 -0.39
C GLU A 53 6.90 6.17 -0.31
N TYR A 54 6.16 5.26 -0.95
CA TYR A 54 6.47 3.83 -0.92
C TYR A 54 7.41 3.37 -2.04
N THR A 55 7.86 4.26 -2.93
CA THR A 55 8.88 3.92 -3.93
C THR A 55 10.19 3.62 -3.19
N GLY A 56 10.64 2.36 -3.24
CA GLY A 56 11.78 1.84 -2.47
C GLY A 56 11.39 0.93 -1.30
N TYR A 57 10.14 0.98 -0.85
CA TYR A 57 9.58 0.10 0.19
C TYR A 57 8.63 -0.94 -0.42
N GLU A 58 9.08 -1.61 -1.48
CA GLU A 58 8.22 -2.54 -2.23
C GLU A 58 8.01 -3.88 -1.53
N ILE A 59 8.94 -4.25 -0.64
CA ILE A 59 8.94 -5.52 0.08
C ILE A 59 8.33 -5.30 1.48
N ILE A 60 7.20 -5.96 1.74
CA ILE A 60 6.64 -6.07 3.09
C ILE A 60 7.31 -7.26 3.76
N LYS A 61 8.02 -7.02 4.87
CA LYS A 61 8.55 -8.09 5.72
C LYS A 61 7.42 -8.75 6.50
N ASP A 62 7.37 -10.08 6.48
CA ASP A 62 6.37 -10.86 7.20
C ASP A 62 6.86 -11.18 8.61
N TYR A 63 6.82 -10.18 9.49
CA TYR A 63 7.25 -10.33 10.88
C TYR A 63 6.42 -11.34 11.68
N ALA A 64 5.21 -11.69 11.21
CA ALA A 64 4.33 -12.63 11.91
C ALA A 64 4.84 -14.08 11.82
N ASN A 65 5.52 -14.43 10.72
CA ASN A 65 6.11 -15.76 10.51
C ASN A 65 7.58 -15.85 10.96
N MET A 66 8.16 -14.74 11.42
CA MET A 66 9.54 -14.70 11.90
C MET A 66 9.62 -15.21 13.34
N THR A 67 10.42 -16.25 13.58
CA THR A 67 10.69 -16.71 14.94
C THR A 67 11.39 -15.61 15.74
N VAL A 68 11.04 -15.44 17.02
CA VAL A 68 11.65 -14.44 17.90
C VAL A 68 13.19 -14.53 17.91
N GLY A 69 13.76 -15.73 17.82
CA GLY A 69 15.22 -15.92 17.74
C GLY A 69 15.85 -15.35 16.45
N ASN A 70 15.17 -15.45 15.32
CA ASN A 70 15.63 -14.83 14.07
C ASN A 70 15.54 -13.31 14.16
N TYR A 71 14.49 -12.78 14.81
CA TYR A 71 14.30 -11.34 15.00
C TYR A 71 15.43 -10.73 15.83
N ILE A 72 15.74 -11.35 16.98
CA ILE A 72 16.81 -10.90 17.88
C ILE A 72 18.18 -10.95 17.19
N SER A 73 18.43 -11.93 16.32
CA SER A 73 19.69 -12.04 15.57
C SER A 73 19.86 -10.99 14.47
N SER A 74 18.78 -10.32 14.06
CA SER A 74 18.77 -9.33 12.98
C SER A 74 18.87 -7.87 13.47
N TRP A 75 19.01 -7.68 14.79
CA TRP A 75 19.14 -6.39 15.47
C TRP A 75 20.60 -6.10 15.80
#